data_AF-R9KMR5-F1
#
_entry.id   AF-R9KMR5-F1
#
_cell.length_a   1.000
_cell.length_b   1.000
_cell.length_c   1.000
_cell.angle_alpha   90.00
_cell.angle_beta   90.00
_cell.angle_gamma   90.00
#
_symmetry.space_group_name_H-M   'P 1'
#
loop_
_entity.id
_entity.type
_entity.pdbx_description
1 polymer ?
#
loop_
_entity_poly.entity_id
_entity_poly.type
_entity_poly.pdbx_seq_one_letter_code
_entity_poly.pdbx_strand_id
1 'polypeptide(L)'
;MTYAEYQEYMRNFFEQYYQKLSQEEIRVTLPLEEEEKEMWSDDANPNDEWKKWKLVPAMISDGEIKELEKEIEVELPLSLKAFLTVTHHCFDDPIGRNSVAEHFQGVRNAWNPVLVRCGYLPFAWDEQGYFIRCIRLENMPEEEKCGIYQIDHEVLFDFDEDMVTPEEIDQRMVFISENLLTYLDEILHDRDCDSLRKASQKEVLRVLKEECGLHNYDELSDKIDDDEEFDKIITALKPIQKQYSISDDDLEEILWSMEYSTDW
;
A
#
# COMPACT_ATOMS: atom_id res chain seq x y z
N MET A 1 15.98 -12.47 -11.23
CA MET A 1 16.93 -12.89 -10.17
C MET A 1 16.70 -14.38 -9.88
N THR A 2 17.59 -15.02 -9.12
CA THR A 2 17.35 -16.37 -8.59
C THR A 2 16.42 -16.32 -7.37
N TYR A 3 15.78 -17.44 -7.04
CA TYR A 3 14.92 -17.51 -5.87
C TYR A 3 15.67 -17.20 -4.56
N ALA A 4 16.92 -17.65 -4.42
CA ALA A 4 17.73 -17.37 -3.23
C ALA A 4 18.03 -15.87 -3.06
N GLU A 5 18.28 -15.15 -4.18
CA GLU A 5 18.48 -13.70 -4.16
C GLU A 5 17.20 -12.94 -3.77
N TYR A 6 16.03 -13.37 -4.26
CA TYR A 6 14.76 -12.80 -3.79
C TYR A 6 14.53 -13.06 -2.31
N GLN A 7 14.82 -14.27 -1.83
CA GLN A 7 14.69 -14.59 -0.41
C GLN A 7 15.61 -13.73 0.48
N GLU A 8 16.84 -13.48 0.04
CA GLU A 8 17.76 -12.59 0.76
C GLU A 8 17.27 -11.14 0.77
N TYR A 9 16.82 -10.63 -0.38
CA TYR A 9 16.23 -9.30 -0.48
C TYR A 9 15.04 -9.16 0.48
N MET A 10 14.09 -10.10 0.47
CA MET A 10 12.87 -10.00 1.28
C MET A 10 13.17 -10.03 2.77
N ARG A 11 14.12 -10.86 3.22
CA ARG A 11 14.59 -10.84 4.63
C ARG A 11 15.15 -9.47 5.01
N ASN A 12 16.05 -8.93 4.19
CA ASN A 12 16.66 -7.63 4.44
C ASN A 12 15.64 -6.48 4.44
N PHE A 13 14.65 -6.54 3.53
CA PHE A 13 13.57 -5.56 3.48
C PHE A 13 12.72 -5.61 4.76
N PHE A 14 12.24 -6.79 5.15
CA PHE A 14 11.39 -6.93 6.33
C PHE A 14 12.09 -6.49 7.61
N GLU A 15 13.37 -6.82 7.78
CA GLU A 15 14.15 -6.37 8.94
C GLU A 15 14.29 -4.85 9.00
N GLN A 16 14.65 -4.21 7.87
CA GLN A 16 14.79 -2.76 7.80
C GLN A 16 13.45 -2.04 8.00
N TYR A 17 12.38 -2.55 7.38
CA TYR A 17 11.06 -1.94 7.48
C TYR A 17 10.49 -2.08 8.89
N TYR A 18 10.64 -3.25 9.53
CA TYR A 18 10.29 -3.42 10.94
C TYR A 18 11.08 -2.47 11.85
N GLN A 19 12.40 -2.32 11.62
CA GLN A 19 13.22 -1.37 12.38
C GLN A 19 12.74 0.07 12.23
N LYS A 20 12.37 0.48 11.01
CA LYS A 20 11.78 1.80 10.73
C LYS A 20 10.49 1.99 11.50
N LEU A 21 9.54 1.05 11.43
CA LEU A 21 8.27 1.15 12.15
C LEU A 21 8.45 1.13 13.67
N SER A 22 9.39 0.32 14.18
CA SER A 22 9.63 0.17 15.61
C SER A 22 10.17 1.43 16.31
N GLN A 23 10.54 2.48 15.55
CA GLN A 23 10.86 3.80 16.12
C GLN A 23 9.64 4.44 16.80
N GLU A 24 8.43 4.08 16.34
CA GLU A 24 7.16 4.46 16.95
C GLU A 24 6.44 3.18 17.40
N GLU A 25 6.51 2.86 18.70
CA GLU A 25 6.02 1.59 19.24
C GLU A 25 4.57 1.27 18.85
N ILE A 26 3.72 2.28 18.72
CA ILE A 26 2.33 2.14 18.28
C ILE A 26 2.20 1.45 16.90
N ARG A 27 3.18 1.61 16.00
CA ARG A 27 3.17 1.02 14.65
C ARG A 27 3.54 -0.46 14.63
N VAL A 28 4.07 -0.99 15.73
CA VAL A 28 4.45 -2.39 15.88
C VAL A 28 3.68 -3.07 17.02
N THR A 29 2.54 -2.50 17.41
CA THR A 29 1.71 -2.97 18.51
C THR A 29 0.31 -3.26 17.99
N LEU A 30 -0.19 -4.47 18.22
CA LEU A 30 -1.48 -4.95 17.72
C LEU A 30 -2.21 -5.75 18.81
N PRO A 31 -3.55 -5.86 18.74
CA PRO A 31 -4.30 -6.75 19.62
C PRO A 31 -4.09 -8.21 19.19
N LEU A 32 -2.96 -8.81 19.60
CA LEU A 32 -2.56 -10.16 19.21
C LEU A 32 -3.13 -11.21 20.16
N GLU A 33 -3.67 -12.28 19.59
CA GLU A 33 -4.23 -13.40 20.32
C GLU A 33 -3.18 -14.50 20.58
N GLU A 34 -3.56 -15.55 21.32
CA GLU A 34 -2.65 -16.67 21.66
C GLU A 34 -2.24 -17.50 20.44
N GLU A 35 -3.05 -17.51 19.38
CA GLU A 35 -2.71 -18.13 18.09
C GLU A 35 -1.49 -17.47 17.44
N GLU A 36 -1.22 -16.20 17.77
CA GLU A 36 -0.09 -15.41 17.26
C GLU A 36 1.05 -15.31 18.28
N LYS A 37 1.05 -16.14 19.33
CA LYS A 37 2.02 -16.08 20.43
C LYS A 37 3.48 -16.11 19.99
N GLU A 38 3.79 -16.86 18.93
CA GLU A 38 5.15 -16.92 18.39
C GLU A 38 5.65 -15.55 17.90
N MET A 39 4.72 -14.69 17.46
CA MET A 39 4.99 -13.35 16.99
C MET A 39 5.00 -12.30 18.11
N TRP A 40 4.74 -12.66 19.36
CA TRP A 40 4.87 -11.69 20.45
C TRP A 40 6.34 -11.33 20.68
N SER A 41 6.62 -10.06 20.96
CA SER A 41 7.96 -9.66 21.39
C SER A 41 8.33 -10.36 22.70
N ASP A 42 9.63 -10.58 22.93
CA ASP A 42 10.10 -11.35 24.08
C ASP A 42 9.79 -10.66 25.43
N ASP A 43 9.53 -9.35 25.39
CA ASP A 43 9.14 -8.50 26.51
C ASP A 43 7.63 -8.24 26.62
N ALA A 44 6.80 -8.78 25.70
CA ALA A 44 5.36 -8.62 25.74
C ALA A 44 4.73 -9.30 26.97
N ASN A 45 3.81 -8.62 27.64
CA ASN A 45 3.02 -9.19 28.72
C ASN A 45 1.85 -10.01 28.14
N PRO A 46 1.73 -11.32 28.46
CA PRO A 46 0.65 -12.16 27.98
C PRO A 46 -0.76 -11.66 28.32
N ASN A 47 -0.89 -10.86 29.37
CA ASN A 47 -2.19 -10.35 29.83
C ASN A 47 -2.60 -9.02 29.18
N ASP A 48 -1.71 -8.38 28.43
CA ASP A 48 -2.03 -7.13 27.74
C ASP A 48 -2.75 -7.47 26.44
N GLU A 49 -3.82 -6.74 26.13
CA GLU A 49 -4.55 -6.90 24.87
C GLU A 49 -3.64 -6.53 23.69
N TRP A 50 -3.03 -5.35 23.78
CA TRP A 50 -2.11 -4.81 22.78
C TRP A 50 -0.69 -5.25 23.07
N LYS A 51 -0.10 -5.99 22.14
CA LYS A 51 1.25 -6.56 22.27
C LYS A 51 2.11 -6.10 21.12
N LYS A 52 3.37 -5.78 21.44
CA LYS A 52 4.38 -5.57 20.42
C LYS A 52 4.65 -6.90 19.72
N TRP A 53 4.59 -6.90 18.39
CA TRP A 53 4.91 -8.08 17.59
C TRP A 53 6.36 -8.09 17.13
N LYS A 54 6.89 -9.23 16.72
CA LYS A 54 8.22 -9.41 16.10
C LYS A 54 8.13 -10.22 14.82
N LEU A 55 9.14 -10.11 13.97
CA LEU A 55 9.30 -10.95 12.80
C LEU A 55 9.62 -12.39 13.21
N VAL A 56 9.01 -13.36 12.52
CA VAL A 56 9.23 -14.79 12.75
C VAL A 56 9.59 -15.46 11.42
N PRO A 57 10.66 -16.28 11.32
CA PRO A 57 10.94 -17.02 10.08
C PRO A 57 9.74 -17.84 9.64
N ALA A 58 9.36 -17.75 8.37
CA ALA A 58 8.22 -18.49 7.87
C ALA A 58 8.54 -19.98 7.64
N MET A 59 7.60 -20.83 8.02
CA MET A 59 7.69 -22.30 7.89
C MET A 59 6.63 -22.82 6.92
N ILE A 60 6.43 -22.09 5.82
CA ILE A 60 5.44 -22.42 4.79
C ILE A 60 5.99 -23.49 3.85
N SER A 61 5.23 -24.58 3.70
CA SER A 61 5.61 -25.69 2.84
C SER A 61 5.34 -25.44 1.36
N ASP A 62 6.07 -26.15 0.48
CA ASP A 62 5.77 -26.17 -0.98
C ASP A 62 4.34 -26.66 -1.27
N GLY A 63 3.76 -27.46 -0.37
CA GLY A 63 2.38 -27.94 -0.46
C GLY A 63 1.38 -26.81 -0.29
N GLU A 64 1.55 -25.98 0.74
CA GLU A 64 0.71 -24.81 1.00
C GLU A 64 0.80 -23.78 -0.14
N ILE A 65 2.00 -23.56 -0.70
CA ILE A 65 2.15 -22.67 -1.86
C ILE A 65 1.38 -23.19 -3.08
N LYS A 66 1.42 -24.50 -3.35
CA LYS A 66 0.63 -25.09 -4.45
C LYS A 66 -0.87 -25.02 -4.20
N GLU A 67 -1.30 -25.12 -2.94
CA GLU A 67 -2.70 -24.95 -2.58
C GLU A 67 -3.14 -23.50 -2.82
N LEU A 68 -2.32 -22.53 -2.42
CA LEU A 68 -2.57 -21.11 -2.72
C LEU A 68 -2.61 -20.86 -4.23
N GLU A 69 -1.60 -21.27 -5.00
CA GLU A 69 -1.56 -21.10 -6.46
C GLU A 69 -2.79 -21.71 -7.16
N LYS A 70 -3.31 -22.81 -6.62
CA LYS A 70 -4.56 -23.42 -7.10
C LYS A 70 -5.81 -22.63 -6.69
N GLU A 71 -5.83 -22.10 -5.46
CA GLU A 71 -6.91 -21.25 -4.93
C GLU A 71 -7.05 -19.98 -5.76
N ILE A 72 -5.94 -19.32 -6.08
CA ILE A 72 -5.92 -18.06 -6.82
C ILE A 72 -5.85 -18.22 -8.34
N GLU A 73 -5.78 -19.46 -8.83
CA GLU A 73 -5.70 -19.86 -10.24
C GLU A 73 -4.51 -19.26 -11.02
N VAL A 74 -3.39 -18.99 -10.34
CA VAL A 74 -2.18 -18.46 -10.97
C VAL A 74 -0.92 -18.90 -10.24
N GLU A 75 0.15 -19.18 -11.00
CA GLU A 75 1.47 -19.46 -10.43
C GLU A 75 2.10 -18.17 -9.89
N LEU A 76 2.65 -18.22 -8.68
CA LEU A 76 3.24 -17.05 -8.05
C LEU A 76 4.58 -16.71 -8.72
N PRO A 77 4.84 -15.42 -9.03
CA PRO A 77 6.19 -14.92 -9.27
C PRO A 77 7.13 -15.32 -8.12
N LEU A 78 8.38 -15.66 -8.43
CA LEU A 78 9.40 -16.04 -7.45
C LEU A 78 9.63 -14.95 -6.40
N SER A 79 9.55 -13.69 -6.78
CA SER A 79 9.63 -12.54 -5.88
C SER A 79 8.49 -12.56 -4.84
N LEU A 80 7.23 -12.72 -5.27
CA LEU A 80 6.10 -12.81 -4.36
C LEU A 80 6.12 -14.11 -3.54
N LYS A 81 6.55 -15.22 -4.14
CA LYS A 81 6.77 -16.48 -3.42
C LYS A 81 7.80 -16.33 -2.31
N ALA A 82 8.90 -15.63 -2.57
CA ALA A 82 9.91 -15.32 -1.56
C ALA A 82 9.32 -14.41 -0.47
N PHE A 83 8.58 -13.37 -0.85
CA PHE A 83 7.90 -12.47 0.08
C PHE A 83 7.04 -13.23 1.08
N LEU A 84 6.21 -14.16 0.60
CA LEU A 84 5.29 -14.92 1.45
C LEU A 84 5.99 -15.98 2.32
N THR A 85 7.18 -16.45 1.95
CA THR A 85 7.79 -17.66 2.54
C THR A 85 9.05 -17.45 3.36
N VAL A 86 9.61 -16.23 3.42
CA VAL A 86 10.80 -15.99 4.24
C VAL A 86 10.50 -15.63 5.69
N THR A 87 9.44 -14.85 5.93
CA THR A 87 9.17 -14.25 7.24
C THR A 87 7.67 -14.03 7.39
N HIS A 88 7.11 -14.48 8.52
CA HIS A 88 5.81 -14.03 8.99
C HIS A 88 5.93 -12.63 9.60
N HIS A 89 5.00 -11.76 9.24
CA HIS A 89 4.96 -10.36 9.65
C HIS A 89 3.51 -9.88 9.82
N CYS A 90 3.34 -8.86 10.68
CA CYS A 90 2.07 -8.17 10.87
C CYS A 90 2.08 -6.76 10.25
N PHE A 91 2.86 -6.55 9.20
CA PHE A 91 2.74 -5.33 8.38
C PHE A 91 1.32 -5.23 7.82
N ASP A 92 0.76 -4.02 7.87
CA ASP A 92 -0.54 -3.70 7.30
C ASP A 92 -0.41 -3.36 5.80
N ASP A 93 -1.50 -2.94 5.19
CA ASP A 93 -1.45 -2.31 3.88
C ASP A 93 -0.56 -1.05 3.92
N PRO A 94 0.26 -0.80 2.88
CA PRO A 94 0.16 -1.39 1.55
C PRO A 94 1.12 -2.58 1.28
N ILE A 95 1.62 -3.23 2.32
CA ILE A 95 2.47 -4.44 2.20
C ILE A 95 1.63 -5.72 2.21
N GLY A 96 0.57 -5.73 3.02
CA GLY A 96 -0.33 -6.87 3.19
C GLY A 96 0.15 -7.83 4.29
N ARG A 97 -0.78 -8.28 5.13
CA ARG A 97 -0.49 -9.09 6.32
C ARG A 97 -0.15 -10.55 5.98
N ASN A 98 0.78 -11.14 6.73
CA ASN A 98 1.19 -12.55 6.59
C ASN A 98 1.63 -13.13 7.94
N SER A 99 0.68 -13.30 8.87
CA SER A 99 0.96 -13.74 10.23
C SER A 99 1.13 -15.27 10.32
N VAL A 100 1.52 -15.78 11.50
CA VAL A 100 1.57 -17.23 11.79
C VAL A 100 0.17 -17.85 11.92
N ALA A 101 -0.85 -17.05 12.24
CA ALA A 101 -2.22 -17.52 12.40
C ALA A 101 -2.99 -17.49 11.08
N GLU A 102 -2.73 -16.49 10.23
CA GLU A 102 -3.39 -16.29 8.95
C GLU A 102 -2.35 -16.10 7.85
N HIS A 103 -1.93 -17.22 7.24
CA HIS A 103 -1.01 -17.21 6.11
C HIS A 103 -1.66 -16.51 4.90
N PHE A 104 -0.86 -15.75 4.16
CA PHE A 104 -1.25 -15.13 2.89
C PHE A 104 -2.46 -14.17 2.97
N GLN A 105 -2.75 -13.64 4.16
CA GLN A 105 -3.94 -12.81 4.41
C GLN A 105 -4.03 -11.63 3.44
N GLY A 106 -2.93 -10.90 3.21
CA GLY A 106 -2.90 -9.78 2.26
C GLY A 106 -3.30 -10.19 0.84
N VAL A 107 -2.74 -11.29 0.33
CA VAL A 107 -3.05 -11.81 -1.01
C VAL A 107 -4.51 -12.26 -1.09
N ARG A 108 -5.01 -12.97 -0.08
CA ARG A 108 -6.40 -13.44 -0.04
C ARG A 108 -7.41 -12.30 0.03
N ASN A 109 -7.12 -11.28 0.84
CA ASN A 109 -7.97 -10.12 1.00
C ASN A 109 -8.02 -9.27 -0.28
N ALA A 110 -6.92 -9.21 -1.03
CA ALA A 110 -6.83 -8.50 -2.31
C ALA A 110 -7.36 -9.31 -3.50
N TRP A 111 -7.57 -10.62 -3.34
CA TRP A 111 -7.82 -11.52 -4.46
C TRP A 111 -9.10 -11.18 -5.21
N ASN A 112 -8.98 -11.12 -6.53
CA ASN A 112 -10.10 -10.93 -7.44
C ASN A 112 -9.89 -11.78 -8.71
N PRO A 113 -10.83 -12.67 -9.06
CA PRO A 113 -10.67 -13.59 -10.19
C PRO A 113 -10.67 -12.89 -11.56
N VAL A 114 -11.40 -11.77 -11.69
CA VAL A 114 -11.42 -10.98 -12.93
C VAL A 114 -10.03 -10.40 -13.19
N LEU A 115 -9.39 -9.85 -12.16
CA LEU A 115 -8.03 -9.29 -12.27
C LEU A 115 -7.03 -10.36 -12.69
N VAL A 116 -7.05 -11.54 -12.05
CA VAL A 116 -6.16 -12.65 -12.39
C VAL A 116 -6.37 -13.10 -13.83
N ARG A 117 -7.62 -13.28 -14.26
CA ARG A 117 -7.94 -13.65 -15.65
C ARG A 117 -7.44 -12.61 -16.66
N CYS A 118 -7.47 -11.32 -16.29
CA CYS A 118 -6.97 -10.21 -17.10
C CYS A 118 -5.46 -9.98 -16.97
N GLY A 119 -4.71 -10.87 -16.30
CA GLY A 119 -3.25 -10.83 -16.26
C GLY A 119 -2.66 -9.98 -15.12
N TYR A 120 -3.47 -9.66 -14.11
CA TYR A 120 -3.06 -8.92 -12.92
C TYR A 120 -3.17 -9.81 -11.68
N LEU A 121 -2.09 -9.97 -10.93
CA LEU A 121 -2.08 -10.72 -9.67
C LEU A 121 -2.22 -9.75 -8.48
N PRO A 122 -3.37 -9.69 -7.80
CA PRO A 122 -3.54 -8.90 -6.59
C PRO A 122 -2.67 -9.44 -5.46
N PHE A 123 -2.09 -8.56 -4.64
CA PHE A 123 -1.26 -8.98 -3.51
C PHE A 123 -1.46 -8.18 -2.21
N ALA A 124 -1.96 -6.95 -2.29
CA ALA A 124 -2.26 -6.09 -1.14
C ALA A 124 -3.30 -5.02 -1.51
N TRP A 125 -3.82 -4.30 -0.54
CA TRP A 125 -4.56 -3.06 -0.75
C TRP A 125 -3.63 -1.85 -0.60
N ASP A 126 -4.09 -0.65 -0.94
CA ASP A 126 -3.48 0.57 -0.44
C ASP A 126 -3.82 0.81 1.03
N GLU A 127 -3.11 1.73 1.68
CA GLU A 127 -3.29 1.98 3.11
C GLU A 127 -4.73 2.42 3.48
N GLN A 128 -5.47 3.02 2.54
CA GLN A 128 -6.84 3.48 2.80
C GLN A 128 -7.91 2.44 2.41
N GLY A 129 -7.53 1.34 1.76
CA GLY A 129 -8.45 0.28 1.34
C GLY A 129 -9.35 0.66 0.16
N TYR A 130 -8.96 1.65 -0.65
CA TYR A 130 -9.67 2.03 -1.87
C TYR A 130 -9.18 1.28 -3.11
N PHE A 131 -7.88 0.99 -3.16
CA PHE A 131 -7.22 0.47 -4.33
C PHE A 131 -6.59 -0.89 -4.08
N ILE A 132 -6.76 -1.80 -5.04
CA ILE A 132 -6.11 -3.11 -5.02
C ILE A 132 -4.77 -3.01 -5.76
N ARG A 133 -3.68 -3.41 -5.10
CA ARG A 133 -2.32 -3.45 -5.65
C ARG A 133 -2.10 -4.78 -6.39
N CYS A 134 -1.65 -4.70 -7.63
CA CYS A 134 -1.51 -5.84 -8.53
C CYS A 134 -0.13 -5.88 -9.19
N ILE A 135 0.41 -7.09 -9.38
CA ILE A 135 1.56 -7.36 -10.26
C ILE A 135 1.02 -7.64 -11.67
N ARG A 136 1.46 -6.90 -12.69
CA ARG A 136 1.15 -7.20 -14.10
C ARG A 136 1.99 -8.39 -14.58
N LEU A 137 1.34 -9.48 -14.97
CA LEU A 137 1.99 -10.75 -15.28
C LEU A 137 2.43 -10.91 -16.75
N GLU A 138 2.13 -9.94 -17.60
CA GLU A 138 2.38 -10.00 -19.06
C GLU A 138 3.85 -10.33 -19.41
N ASN A 139 4.80 -9.84 -18.60
CA ASN A 139 6.23 -10.00 -18.87
C ASN A 139 6.85 -11.22 -18.19
N MET A 140 6.05 -12.12 -17.59
CA MET A 140 6.58 -13.35 -16.99
C MET A 140 7.29 -14.22 -18.04
N PRO A 141 8.46 -14.83 -17.69
CA PRO A 141 9.06 -14.94 -16.35
C PRO A 141 10.05 -13.82 -15.98
N GLU A 142 10.12 -12.72 -16.74
CA GLU A 142 11.01 -11.58 -16.44
C GLU A 142 10.37 -10.66 -15.39
N GLU A 143 10.38 -11.11 -14.13
CA GLU A 143 9.70 -10.44 -13.00
C GLU A 143 10.14 -9.00 -12.76
N GLU A 144 11.39 -8.63 -13.08
CA GLU A 144 11.85 -7.23 -12.97
C GLU A 144 11.18 -6.28 -13.97
N LYS A 145 10.47 -6.82 -14.97
CA LYS A 145 9.64 -6.08 -15.94
C LYS A 145 8.14 -6.20 -15.64
N CYS A 146 7.76 -6.83 -14.53
CA CYS A 146 6.37 -6.97 -14.11
C CYS A 146 6.01 -5.81 -13.18
N GLY A 147 5.47 -4.74 -13.77
CA GLY A 147 5.09 -3.53 -13.05
C GLY A 147 4.00 -3.74 -12.00
N ILE A 148 4.02 -2.88 -10.98
CA ILE A 148 2.96 -2.78 -9.98
C ILE A 148 1.96 -1.73 -10.45
N TYR A 149 0.69 -2.12 -10.44
CA TYR A 149 -0.44 -1.27 -10.78
C TYR A 149 -1.45 -1.26 -9.64
N GLN A 150 -2.31 -0.26 -9.62
CA GLN A 150 -3.48 -0.22 -8.75
C GLN A 150 -4.75 -0.07 -9.57
N ILE A 151 -5.87 -0.52 -9.02
CA ILE A 151 -7.21 -0.28 -9.55
C ILE A 151 -8.14 0.04 -8.40
N ASP A 152 -9.02 1.02 -8.60
CA ASP A 152 -10.10 1.31 -7.65
C ASP A 152 -11.02 0.10 -7.58
N HIS A 153 -11.21 -0.46 -6.39
CA HIS A 153 -12.06 -1.64 -6.24
C HIS A 153 -13.52 -1.34 -6.60
N GLU A 154 -13.98 -0.08 -6.50
CA GLU A 154 -15.35 0.28 -6.83
C GLU A 154 -15.63 0.13 -8.33
N VAL A 155 -14.66 0.47 -9.19
CA VAL A 155 -14.85 0.35 -10.65
C VAL A 155 -14.96 -1.11 -11.10
N LEU A 156 -14.57 -2.07 -10.26
CA LEU A 156 -14.72 -3.49 -10.56
C LEU A 156 -16.19 -3.92 -10.58
N PHE A 157 -17.07 -3.24 -9.83
CA PHE A 157 -18.51 -3.53 -9.80
C PHE A 157 -19.23 -3.14 -11.09
N ASP A 158 -18.61 -2.30 -11.93
CA ASP A 158 -19.18 -1.87 -13.21
C ASP A 158 -18.96 -2.90 -14.33
N PHE A 159 -18.06 -3.86 -14.13
CA PHE A 159 -17.71 -4.85 -15.14
C PHE A 159 -18.62 -6.08 -15.08
N ASP A 160 -18.99 -6.60 -16.25
CA ASP A 160 -19.52 -7.95 -16.36
C ASP A 160 -18.37 -8.94 -16.19
N GLU A 161 -18.34 -9.63 -15.05
CA GLU A 161 -17.27 -10.56 -14.68
C GLU A 161 -17.00 -11.63 -15.74
N ASP A 162 -17.97 -12.01 -16.57
CA ASP A 162 -17.80 -13.04 -17.59
C ASP A 162 -17.33 -12.49 -18.95
N MET A 163 -17.50 -11.18 -19.19
CA MET A 163 -17.33 -10.57 -20.51
C MET A 163 -16.19 -9.55 -20.57
N VAL A 164 -15.77 -9.01 -19.42
CA VAL A 164 -14.73 -7.98 -19.36
C VAL A 164 -13.40 -8.47 -19.93
N THR A 165 -12.83 -7.63 -20.79
CA THR A 165 -11.59 -7.87 -21.50
C THR A 165 -10.37 -7.29 -20.76
N PRO A 166 -9.16 -7.82 -20.99
CA PRO A 166 -7.94 -7.20 -20.46
C PRO A 166 -7.80 -5.73 -20.83
N GLU A 167 -8.17 -5.34 -22.06
CA GLU A 167 -8.07 -3.95 -22.53
C GLU A 167 -9.00 -2.98 -21.80
N GLU A 168 -10.13 -3.44 -21.27
CA GLU A 168 -11.04 -2.65 -20.44
C GLU A 168 -10.48 -2.46 -19.03
N ILE A 169 -9.84 -3.49 -18.46
CA ILE A 169 -9.15 -3.41 -17.18
C ILE A 169 -7.91 -2.50 -17.28
N ASP A 170 -7.10 -2.66 -18.34
CA ASP A 170 -5.90 -1.84 -18.59
C ASP A 170 -6.20 -0.33 -18.60
N GLN A 171 -7.39 0.07 -19.07
CA GLN A 171 -7.81 1.48 -19.08
C GLN A 171 -8.09 2.07 -17.68
N ARG A 172 -8.33 1.21 -16.69
CA ARG A 172 -8.59 1.62 -15.30
C ARG A 172 -7.39 1.40 -14.38
N MET A 173 -6.35 0.72 -14.86
CA MET A 173 -5.14 0.44 -14.10
C MET A 173 -4.22 1.66 -14.08
N VAL A 174 -3.80 2.05 -12.88
CA VAL A 174 -2.84 3.13 -12.66
C VAL A 174 -1.50 2.53 -12.30
N PHE A 175 -0.44 2.95 -13.01
CA PHE A 175 0.93 2.49 -12.73
C PHE A 175 1.43 3.05 -11.40
N ILE A 176 2.13 2.22 -10.62
CA ILE A 176 2.64 2.56 -9.29
C ILE A 176 4.14 2.41 -9.19
N SER A 177 4.69 1.28 -9.64
CA SER A 177 6.12 1.00 -9.51
C SER A 177 6.59 0.02 -10.58
N GLU A 178 7.89 0.03 -10.85
CA GLU A 178 8.50 -0.76 -11.94
C GLU A 178 8.41 -2.28 -11.71
N ASN A 179 8.46 -2.72 -10.45
CA ASN A 179 8.32 -4.11 -10.02
C ASN A 179 8.19 -4.20 -8.50
N LEU A 180 7.94 -5.41 -7.97
CA LEU A 180 7.74 -5.63 -6.53
C LEU A 180 8.94 -5.17 -5.68
N LEU A 181 10.18 -5.32 -6.15
CA LEU A 181 11.35 -4.89 -5.37
C LEU A 181 11.44 -3.37 -5.30
N THR A 182 11.15 -2.69 -6.40
CA THR A 182 11.16 -1.21 -6.45
C THR A 182 10.05 -0.65 -5.57
N TYR A 183 8.86 -1.26 -5.63
CA TYR A 183 7.72 -0.91 -4.79
C TYR A 183 8.04 -1.00 -3.29
N LEU A 184 8.65 -2.10 -2.85
CA LEU A 184 9.05 -2.26 -1.46
C LEU A 184 10.16 -1.27 -1.07
N ASP A 185 11.12 -1.00 -1.95
CA ASP A 185 12.16 0.01 -1.73
C ASP A 185 11.60 1.44 -1.64
N GLU A 186 10.55 1.76 -2.40
CA GLU A 186 9.84 3.03 -2.32
C GLU A 186 9.14 3.19 -0.97
N ILE A 187 8.41 2.17 -0.51
CA ILE A 187 7.77 2.14 0.81
C ILE A 187 8.80 2.27 1.94
N LEU A 188 9.92 1.57 1.85
CA LEU A 188 10.97 1.64 2.86
C LEU A 188 11.51 3.06 3.01
N HIS A 189 11.56 3.82 1.91
CA HIS A 189 12.15 5.16 1.86
C HIS A 189 11.12 6.30 1.79
N ASP A 190 9.83 6.03 2.05
CA ASP A 190 8.74 7.03 2.01
C ASP A 190 8.61 7.73 0.64
N ARG A 191 8.87 7.00 -0.44
CA ARG A 191 8.77 7.46 -1.83
C ARG A 191 7.60 6.84 -2.58
N ASP A 192 6.86 5.95 -1.95
CA ASP A 192 5.63 5.39 -2.49
C ASP A 192 4.52 6.45 -2.56
N CYS A 193 3.50 6.18 -3.37
CA CYS A 193 2.43 7.15 -3.61
C CYS A 193 1.67 7.54 -2.33
N ASP A 194 1.49 6.62 -1.38
CA ASP A 194 0.72 6.86 -0.15
C ASP A 194 1.54 7.77 0.80
N SER A 195 2.84 7.49 0.93
CA SER A 195 3.77 8.36 1.67
C SER A 195 3.91 9.75 1.05
N LEU A 196 4.01 9.85 -0.27
CA LEU A 196 4.08 11.12 -0.98
C LEU A 196 2.78 11.92 -0.84
N ARG A 197 1.62 11.26 -0.90
CA ARG A 197 0.31 11.89 -0.66
C ARG A 197 0.27 12.49 0.74
N LYS A 198 0.64 11.74 1.79
CA LYS A 198 0.70 12.26 3.16
C LYS A 198 1.66 13.44 3.32
N ALA A 199 2.86 13.33 2.74
CA ALA A 199 3.85 14.40 2.79
C ALA A 199 3.34 15.67 2.11
N SER A 200 2.65 15.52 0.96
CA SER A 200 2.05 16.63 0.24
C SER A 200 0.89 17.27 0.99
N GLN A 201 -0.02 16.49 1.59
CA GLN A 201 -1.13 16.99 2.41
C GLN A 201 -0.62 17.87 3.56
N LYS A 202 0.40 17.40 4.27
CA LYS A 202 1.03 18.14 5.36
C LYS A 202 1.61 19.47 4.89
N GLU A 203 2.24 19.47 3.72
CA GLU A 203 2.88 20.66 3.16
C GLU A 203 1.86 21.65 2.59
N VAL A 204 0.80 21.16 1.95
CA VAL A 204 -0.36 21.98 1.53
C VAL A 204 -0.94 22.67 2.76
N LEU A 205 -1.23 21.93 3.83
CA LEU A 205 -1.76 22.50 5.08
C LEU A 205 -0.82 23.56 5.68
N ARG A 206 0.50 23.34 5.63
CA ARG A 206 1.50 24.33 6.06
C ARG A 206 1.37 25.63 5.25
N VAL A 207 1.30 25.54 3.92
CA VAL A 207 1.16 26.71 3.04
C VAL A 207 -0.16 27.44 3.26
N LEU A 208 -1.27 26.70 3.43
CA LEU A 208 -2.57 27.29 3.74
C LEU A 208 -2.52 28.10 5.04
N LYS A 209 -1.84 27.59 6.07
CA LYS A 209 -1.67 28.30 7.35
C LYS A 209 -0.72 29.48 7.28
N GLU A 210 0.48 29.26 6.76
CA GLU A 210 1.58 30.21 6.87
C GLU A 210 1.54 31.30 5.79
N GLU A 211 1.10 30.96 4.58
CA GLU A 211 1.11 31.85 3.43
C GLU A 211 -0.28 32.40 3.11
N CYS A 212 -1.33 31.58 3.27
CA CYS A 212 -2.72 32.00 3.01
C CYS A 212 -3.46 32.48 4.26
N GLY A 213 -2.89 32.27 5.45
CA GLY A 213 -3.44 32.72 6.73
C GLY A 213 -4.72 32.00 7.16
N LEU A 214 -4.90 30.75 6.73
CA LEU A 214 -6.09 29.95 7.04
C LEU A 214 -5.87 29.09 8.28
N HIS A 215 -6.85 29.05 9.18
CA HIS A 215 -6.74 28.36 10.46
C HIS A 215 -7.72 27.19 10.61
N ASN A 216 -8.64 27.01 9.67
CA ASN A 216 -9.60 25.92 9.66
C ASN A 216 -10.15 25.74 8.24
N TYR A 217 -10.89 24.65 8.06
CA TYR A 217 -11.52 24.33 6.78
C TYR A 217 -12.63 25.32 6.40
N ASP A 218 -13.40 25.86 7.36
CA ASP A 218 -14.46 26.83 7.06
C ASP A 218 -13.90 28.08 6.35
N GLU A 219 -12.76 28.59 6.82
CA GLU A 219 -12.05 29.70 6.18
C GLU A 219 -11.52 29.37 4.78
N LEU A 220 -11.13 28.12 4.54
CA LEU A 220 -10.75 27.64 3.21
C LEU A 220 -11.99 27.58 2.30
N SER A 221 -13.08 26.97 2.77
CA SER A 221 -14.34 26.85 2.03
C SER A 221 -14.89 28.21 1.63
N ASP A 222 -14.90 29.18 2.55
CA ASP A 222 -15.37 30.55 2.28
C ASP A 222 -14.58 31.24 1.16
N LYS A 223 -13.28 30.91 1.03
CA LYS A 223 -12.39 31.52 0.04
C LYS A 223 -12.36 30.80 -1.30
N ILE A 224 -12.73 29.52 -1.34
CA ILE A 224 -12.84 28.77 -2.60
C ILE A 224 -13.96 29.36 -3.47
N ASP A 225 -15.01 29.88 -2.85
CA ASP A 225 -16.13 30.53 -3.57
C ASP A 225 -15.80 31.94 -4.10
N ASP A 226 -14.64 32.51 -3.76
CA ASP A 226 -14.15 33.80 -4.26
C ASP A 226 -13.00 33.58 -5.25
N ASP A 227 -13.24 33.86 -6.54
CA ASP A 227 -12.27 33.64 -7.62
C ASP A 227 -10.88 34.29 -7.35
N GLU A 228 -10.84 35.47 -6.72
CA GLU A 228 -9.57 36.19 -6.47
C GLU A 228 -8.80 35.57 -5.31
N GLU A 229 -9.48 35.18 -4.24
CA GLU A 229 -8.86 34.49 -3.11
C GLU A 229 -8.45 33.06 -3.47
N PHE A 230 -9.27 32.35 -4.25
CA PHE A 230 -8.95 31.02 -4.73
C PHE A 230 -7.72 31.04 -5.65
N ASP A 231 -7.62 32.00 -6.57
CA ASP A 231 -6.43 32.17 -7.43
C ASP A 231 -5.15 32.41 -6.61
N LYS A 232 -5.24 33.12 -5.47
CA LYS A 232 -4.11 33.32 -4.56
C LYS A 232 -3.69 32.01 -3.89
N ILE A 233 -4.65 31.23 -3.41
CA ILE A 233 -4.41 29.92 -2.79
C ILE A 233 -3.74 28.99 -3.79
N ILE A 234 -4.32 28.81 -4.97
CA ILE A 234 -3.76 27.95 -6.03
C ILE A 234 -2.36 28.41 -6.42
N THR A 235 -2.13 29.73 -6.53
CA THR A 235 -0.80 30.26 -6.84
C THR A 235 0.23 29.94 -5.75
N ALA A 236 -0.16 29.98 -4.47
CA ALA A 236 0.71 29.60 -3.36
C ALA A 236 1.00 28.08 -3.34
N LEU A 237 0.08 27.24 -3.83
CA LEU A 237 0.21 25.78 -3.84
C LEU A 237 0.97 25.22 -5.06
N LYS A 238 1.11 25.98 -6.16
CA LYS A 238 1.87 25.57 -7.37
C LYS A 238 3.28 25.02 -7.10
N PRO A 239 4.11 25.60 -6.20
CA PRO A 239 5.41 25.04 -5.86
C PRO A 239 5.31 23.62 -5.28
N ILE A 240 4.28 23.36 -4.46
CA ILE A 240 4.05 22.05 -3.82
C ILE A 240 3.57 21.04 -4.85
N GLN A 241 2.62 21.42 -5.71
CA GLN A 241 2.20 20.57 -6.83
C GLN A 241 3.39 20.12 -7.68
N LYS A 242 4.30 21.05 -8.00
CA LYS A 242 5.51 20.74 -8.77
C LYS A 242 6.50 19.87 -7.99
N GLN A 243 6.67 20.11 -6.69
CA GLN A 243 7.61 19.35 -5.86
C GLN A 243 7.23 17.88 -5.75
N TYR A 244 5.94 17.61 -5.59
CA TYR A 244 5.41 16.26 -5.36
C TYR A 244 4.76 15.65 -6.61
N SER A 245 4.83 16.32 -7.76
CA SER A 245 4.22 15.89 -9.03
C SER A 245 2.72 15.60 -8.93
N ILE A 246 2.00 16.42 -8.17
CA ILE A 246 0.56 16.34 -7.91
C ILE A 246 -0.18 16.95 -9.11
N SER A 247 -1.20 16.28 -9.64
CA SER A 247 -2.08 16.85 -10.67
C SER A 247 -3.02 17.93 -10.09
N ASP A 248 -3.82 18.56 -10.94
CA ASP A 248 -4.84 19.50 -10.46
C ASP A 248 -5.96 18.75 -9.72
N ASP A 249 -6.37 17.59 -10.23
CA ASP A 249 -7.38 16.72 -9.60
C ASP A 249 -6.89 16.20 -8.23
N ASP A 250 -5.62 15.75 -8.15
CA ASP A 250 -5.04 15.32 -6.88
C ASP A 250 -4.97 16.47 -5.86
N LEU A 251 -4.67 17.70 -6.31
CA LEU A 251 -4.64 18.87 -5.42
C LEU A 251 -6.04 19.19 -4.91
N GLU A 252 -7.03 19.12 -5.79
CA GLU A 252 -8.43 19.32 -5.42
C GLU A 252 -8.87 18.28 -4.38
N GLU A 253 -8.60 16.99 -4.59
CA GLU A 253 -8.86 15.94 -3.60
C GLU A 253 -8.16 16.22 -2.27
N ILE A 254 -6.89 16.66 -2.31
CA ILE A 254 -6.14 17.03 -1.11
C ILE A 254 -6.88 18.14 -0.36
N LEU A 255 -7.32 19.20 -1.04
CA LEU A 255 -8.04 20.32 -0.43
C LEU A 255 -9.37 19.88 0.18
N TRP A 256 -10.16 19.07 -0.53
CA TRP A 256 -11.42 18.52 0.00
C TRP A 256 -11.18 17.62 1.21
N SER A 257 -10.12 16.81 1.20
CA SER A 257 -9.78 15.95 2.34
C SER A 257 -9.39 16.73 3.61
N MET A 258 -9.05 18.03 3.48
CA MET A 258 -8.73 18.88 4.63
C MET A 258 -9.92 19.11 5.56
N GLU A 259 -11.16 18.90 5.11
CA GLU A 259 -12.35 18.97 5.96
C GLU A 259 -12.24 18.05 7.19
N TYR A 260 -11.63 16.88 6.99
CA TYR A 260 -11.48 15.85 8.01
C TYR A 260 -10.11 15.89 8.71
N SER A 261 -9.26 16.86 8.37
CA SER A 261 -7.92 16.97 8.95
C SER A 261 -8.01 17.43 10.40
N THR A 262 -7.44 16.64 11.31
CA THR A 262 -7.28 17.02 12.72
C THR A 262 -6.14 18.01 12.95
N ASP A 263 -5.35 18.29 11.91
CA ASP A 263 -4.10 19.01 12.01
C ASP A 263 -4.22 20.52 11.74
N TRP A 264 -5.44 21.08 11.57
CA TRP A 264 -5.71 22.53 11.47
C TRP A 264 -5.27 23.34 12.69
#